data_AF-A0A9J6GBU1-F1
#
_entry.id   AF-A0A9J6GBU1-F1
#
_cell.length_a   1.000
_cell.length_b   1.000
_cell.length_c   1.000
_cell.angle_alpha   90.00
_cell.angle_beta   90.00
_cell.angle_gamma   90.00
#
_symmetry.space_group_name_H-M   'P 1'
#
loop_
_entity.id
_entity.type
_entity.pdbx_description
1 polymer ?
#
loop_
_entity_poly.entity_id
_entity_poly.type
_entity_poly.pdbx_seq_one_letter_code
_entity_poly.pdbx_strand_id
1 'polypeptide(L)'
;MPRRVSLEERREIITNSQVLSQREIARKINRPQKTVNRILQAFYGDNRLEDAPHQRRPRKTTQVEDALIIAAAVKDPFTTAAKIRGIRDVHQRFCHQAPS
;
A
#
# COMPACT_ATOMS: atom_id res chain seq x y z
N MET A 1 -3.98 -8.83 18.54
CA MET A 1 -3.22 -8.63 17.28
C MET A 1 -1.74 -8.69 17.60
N PRO A 2 -0.94 -9.59 17.01
CA PRO A 2 0.50 -9.64 17.30
C PRO A 2 1.17 -8.32 16.89
N ARG A 3 2.05 -7.81 17.75
CA ARG A 3 2.80 -6.56 17.52
C ARG A 3 3.66 -6.70 16.26
N ARG A 4 3.52 -5.76 15.31
CA ARG A 4 4.39 -5.69 14.12
C ARG A 4 5.85 -5.58 14.54
N VAL A 5 6.73 -6.20 13.77
CA VAL A 5 8.19 -6.15 14.00
C VAL A 5 8.70 -4.78 13.57
N SER A 6 9.33 -4.06 14.50
CA SER A 6 9.91 -2.73 14.24
C SER A 6 11.07 -2.81 13.24
N LEU A 7 11.45 -1.68 12.65
CA LEU A 7 12.62 -1.63 11.76
C LEU A 7 13.92 -2.01 12.48
N GLU A 8 14.04 -1.63 13.75
CA GLU A 8 15.20 -1.99 14.58
C GLU A 8 15.27 -3.49 14.82
N GLU A 9 14.16 -4.13 15.20
CA GLU A 9 14.09 -5.59 15.37
C GLU A 9 14.43 -6.31 14.05
N ARG A 10 14.03 -5.77 12.90
CA ARG A 10 14.38 -6.34 11.58
C ARG A 10 15.87 -6.24 11.28
N ARG A 11 16.49 -5.10 11.56
CA ARG A 11 17.93 -4.93 11.44
C ARG A 11 18.66 -5.90 12.36
N GLU A 12 18.19 -6.06 13.59
CA GLU A 12 18.77 -7.02 14.54
C GLU A 12 18.69 -8.47 14.03
N ILE A 13 17.56 -8.86 13.44
CA ILE A 13 17.39 -10.18 12.78
C ILE A 13 18.44 -10.40 11.69
N ILE A 14 18.68 -9.40 10.85
CA ILE A 14 19.61 -9.48 9.71
C ILE A 14 21.07 -9.49 10.18
N THR A 15 21.41 -8.68 11.18
CA THR A 15 22.75 -8.72 11.78
C THR A 15 23.02 -10.08 12.41
N ASN A 16 22.06 -10.61 13.18
CA ASN A 16 22.22 -11.91 13.83
C ASN A 16 22.26 -13.08 12.82
N SER A 17 21.66 -12.96 11.62
CA SER A 17 21.68 -14.06 10.63
C SER A 17 23.05 -14.34 10.02
N GLN A 18 24.03 -13.46 10.24
CA GLN A 18 25.41 -13.70 9.84
C GLN A 18 26.13 -14.71 10.73
N VAL A 19 25.65 -14.92 11.96
CA VAL A 19 26.36 -15.71 12.98
C VAL A 19 25.48 -16.74 13.70
N LEU A 20 24.14 -16.58 13.69
CA LEU A 20 23.19 -17.46 14.37
C LEU A 20 22.25 -18.18 13.40
N SER A 21 21.79 -19.37 13.79
CA SER A 21 20.71 -20.06 13.08
C SER A 21 19.37 -19.34 13.26
N GLN A 22 18.46 -19.50 12.30
CA GLN A 22 17.11 -18.89 12.36
C GLN A 22 16.34 -19.28 13.64
N ARG A 23 16.56 -20.49 14.16
CA ARG A 23 15.95 -20.98 15.41
C ARG A 23 16.52 -20.25 16.64
N GLU A 24 17.80 -19.94 16.64
CA GLU A 24 18.43 -19.16 17.72
C GLU A 24 17.99 -17.70 17.69
N ILE A 25 17.90 -17.10 16.52
CA ILE A 25 17.39 -15.73 16.34
C ILE A 25 15.95 -15.63 16.85
N ALA A 26 15.10 -16.60 16.50
CA ALA A 26 13.72 -16.67 16.96
C ALA A 26 13.61 -16.70 18.49
N ARG A 27 14.46 -17.50 19.15
CA ARG A 27 14.54 -17.55 20.63
C ARG A 27 15.05 -16.25 21.22
N LYS A 28 16.11 -15.66 20.65
CA LYS A 28 16.73 -14.41 21.13
C LYS A 28 15.76 -13.22 21.08
N ILE A 29 15.03 -13.07 19.97
CA ILE A 29 14.15 -11.93 19.72
C ILE A 29 12.72 -12.20 20.20
N ASN A 30 12.46 -13.40 20.75
CA ASN A 30 11.14 -13.85 21.19
C ASN A 30 10.06 -13.71 20.10
N ARG A 31 10.38 -14.20 18.89
CA ARG A 31 9.48 -14.18 17.74
C ARG A 31 9.37 -15.57 17.12
N PRO A 32 8.22 -15.91 16.50
CA PRO A 32 8.11 -17.15 15.75
C PRO A 32 9.17 -17.24 14.65
N GLN A 33 9.76 -18.43 14.46
CA GLN A 33 10.75 -18.67 13.42
C GLN A 33 10.21 -18.31 12.02
N LYS A 34 8.91 -18.47 11.77
CA LYS A 34 8.24 -18.03 10.53
C LYS A 34 8.42 -16.53 10.26
N THR A 35 8.40 -15.70 11.30
CA THR A 35 8.60 -14.25 11.19
C THR A 35 10.04 -13.92 10.82
N VAL A 36 11.01 -14.59 11.46
CA VAL A 36 12.45 -14.47 11.13
C VAL A 36 12.68 -14.86 9.67
N ASN A 37 12.19 -16.03 9.26
CA ASN A 37 12.34 -16.53 7.89
C ASN A 37 11.73 -15.55 6.87
N ARG A 38 10.51 -15.06 7.10
CA ARG A 38 9.87 -14.06 6.23
C ARG A 38 10.72 -12.79 6.06
N ILE A 39 11.32 -12.29 7.15
CA ILE A 39 12.15 -11.08 7.11
C ILE A 39 13.44 -11.34 6.34
N LEU A 40 14.11 -12.48 6.57
CA LEU A 40 15.32 -12.83 5.85
C LEU A 40 15.05 -13.07 4.36
N GLN A 41 13.93 -13.71 3.99
CA GLN A 41 13.56 -13.85 2.58
C GLN A 41 13.29 -12.50 1.91
N ALA A 42 12.59 -11.59 2.59
CA ALA A 42 12.38 -10.23 2.06
C ALA A 42 13.70 -9.46 1.90
N PHE A 43 14.64 -9.65 2.82
CA PHE A 43 15.94 -8.99 2.75
C PHE A 43 16.84 -9.59 1.66
N TYR A 44 17.08 -10.90 1.66
CA TYR A 44 17.98 -11.53 0.69
C TYR A 44 17.38 -11.67 -0.72
N GLY A 45 16.06 -11.80 -0.83
CA GLY A 45 15.37 -11.97 -2.11
C GLY A 45 14.99 -10.63 -2.77
N ASP A 46 14.39 -9.72 -2.01
CA ASP A 46 13.84 -8.47 -2.54
C ASP A 46 14.68 -7.22 -2.18
N ASN A 47 15.74 -7.37 -1.37
CA ASN A 47 16.49 -6.26 -0.76
C ASN A 47 15.60 -5.29 0.03
N ARG A 48 14.55 -5.82 0.69
CA ARG A 48 13.58 -5.03 1.46
C ARG A 48 13.75 -5.24 2.95
N LEU A 49 13.87 -4.12 3.68
CA LEU A 49 13.81 -4.09 5.14
C LEU A 49 12.38 -3.86 5.64
N GLU A 50 11.59 -3.08 4.91
CA GLU A 50 10.25 -2.69 5.34
C GLU A 50 9.18 -3.72 4.92
N ASP A 51 7.94 -3.53 5.38
CA ASP A 51 6.81 -4.28 4.82
C ASP A 51 6.65 -3.90 3.34
N ALA A 52 6.26 -4.88 2.51
CA ALA A 52 5.92 -4.58 1.12
C ALA A 52 4.80 -3.53 1.07
N PRO A 53 4.83 -2.59 0.11
CA PRO A 53 3.78 -1.61 -0.04
C PRO A 53 2.45 -2.34 -0.21
N HIS A 54 1.45 -1.95 0.58
CA HIS A 54 0.16 -2.60 0.51
C HIS A 54 -0.46 -2.30 -0.85
N GLN A 55 -0.79 -3.35 -1.61
CA GLN A 55 -1.55 -3.22 -2.84
C GLN A 55 -2.99 -2.85 -2.49
N ARG A 56 -3.22 -1.57 -2.25
CA ARG A 56 -4.56 -1.03 -2.01
C ARG A 56 -5.41 -1.23 -3.26
N ARG A 57 -6.71 -1.38 -3.05
CA ARG A 57 -7.67 -1.37 -4.16
C ARG A 57 -7.47 -0.08 -4.97
N PRO A 58 -7.34 -0.15 -6.30
CA PRO A 58 -7.20 1.03 -7.14
C PRO A 58 -8.32 2.04 -6.87
N ARG A 59 -8.00 3.33 -6.90
CA ARG A 59 -9.03 4.38 -6.82
C ARG A 59 -9.92 4.28 -8.06
N LYS A 60 -11.24 4.42 -7.86
CA LYS A 60 -12.20 4.47 -8.97
C LYS A 60 -12.16 5.78 -9.75
N THR A 61 -11.57 6.82 -9.17
CA THR A 61 -11.52 8.16 -9.76
C THR A 61 -10.08 8.62 -9.96
N THR A 62 -9.87 9.36 -11.06
CA THR A 62 -8.60 10.06 -11.33
C THR A 62 -8.57 11.40 -10.58
N GLN A 63 -7.40 12.05 -10.51
CA GLN A 63 -7.28 13.37 -9.89
C GLN A 63 -8.14 14.43 -10.59
N VAL A 64 -8.24 14.36 -11.92
CA VAL A 64 -9.08 15.27 -12.71
C VAL A 64 -10.56 15.03 -12.42
N GLU A 65 -10.98 13.77 -12.32
CA GLU A 65 -12.36 13.43 -11.96
C GLU A 65 -12.69 13.88 -10.53
N ASP A 66 -11.77 13.73 -9.58
CA ASP A 66 -11.93 14.24 -8.22
C ASP A 66 -12.12 15.77 -8.24
N ALA A 67 -11.30 16.50 -9.00
CA ALA A 67 -11.42 17.95 -9.13
C ALA A 67 -12.77 18.37 -9.74
N LEU A 68 -13.27 17.63 -10.74
CA LEU A 68 -14.60 17.86 -11.32
C LEU A 68 -15.73 17.58 -10.35
N ILE A 69 -15.63 16.50 -9.57
CA ILE A 69 -16.60 16.17 -8.51
C ILE A 69 -16.65 17.31 -7.49
N ILE A 70 -15.49 17.79 -7.04
CA ILE A 70 -15.39 18.90 -6.09
C ILE A 70 -15.97 20.18 -6.69
N ALA A 71 -15.57 20.55 -7.91
CA ALA A 71 -16.06 21.76 -8.57
C ALA A 71 -17.59 21.74 -8.78
N ALA A 72 -18.15 20.58 -9.15
CA ALA A 72 -19.59 20.42 -9.30
C ALA A 72 -20.34 20.61 -7.97
N ALA A 73 -19.80 20.05 -6.87
CA ALA A 73 -20.37 20.21 -5.54
C ALA A 73 -20.22 21.65 -4.99
N VAL A 74 -19.11 22.33 -5.29
CA VAL A 74 -18.91 23.73 -4.90
C VAL A 74 -19.84 24.67 -5.67
N LYS A 75 -20.04 24.42 -6.98
CA LYS A 75 -20.90 25.25 -7.83
C LYS A 75 -22.39 25.08 -7.49
N ASP A 76 -22.82 23.87 -7.19
CA ASP A 76 -24.21 23.55 -6.83
C ASP A 76 -24.21 22.66 -5.57
N PRO A 77 -24.22 23.26 -4.36
CA PRO A 77 -24.12 22.52 -3.10
C PRO A 77 -25.24 21.50 -2.86
N PHE A 78 -26.39 21.66 -3.51
CA PHE A 78 -27.55 20.77 -3.38
C PHE A 78 -27.62 19.74 -4.51
N THR A 79 -26.60 19.67 -5.36
CA THR A 79 -26.51 18.69 -6.44
C THR A 79 -26.48 17.26 -5.88
N THR A 80 -27.10 16.32 -6.59
CA THR A 80 -27.14 14.92 -6.17
C THR A 80 -25.91 14.16 -6.68
N ALA A 81 -25.52 13.11 -5.96
CA ALA A 81 -24.42 12.23 -6.38
C ALA A 81 -24.65 11.61 -7.77
N ALA A 82 -25.91 11.36 -8.15
CA ALA A 82 -26.27 10.86 -9.48
C ALA A 82 -25.97 11.88 -10.58
N LYS A 83 -26.27 13.16 -10.33
CA LYS A 83 -25.99 14.26 -11.26
C LYS A 83 -24.48 14.49 -11.42
N ILE A 84 -23.71 14.47 -10.32
CA ILE A 84 -22.24 14.54 -10.36
C ILE A 84 -21.66 13.36 -11.15
N ARG A 85 -22.17 12.15 -10.93
CA ARG A 85 -21.74 10.96 -11.68
C ARG A 85 -21.94 11.13 -13.18
N GLY A 86 -23.10 11.66 -13.59
CA GLY A 86 -23.37 11.97 -15.01
C GLY A 86 -22.33 12.92 -15.63
N ILE A 87 -21.94 13.98 -14.91
CA ILE A 87 -20.90 14.92 -15.37
C ILE A 87 -19.55 14.20 -15.54
N ARG A 88 -19.17 13.36 -14.56
CA ARG A 88 -17.93 12.58 -14.63
C ARG A 88 -17.96 11.55 -15.77
N ASP A 89 -19.08 10.87 -15.98
CA ASP A 89 -19.21 9.85 -17.02
C ASP A 89 -19.16 10.48 -18.43
N VAL A 90 -19.66 11.72 -18.58
CA VAL A 90 -19.47 12.52 -19.80
C VAL A 90 -18.00 12.86 -20.01
N HIS A 91 -17.28 13.30 -18.97
CA HIS A 91 -15.84 13.55 -19.06
C HIS A 91 -15.05 12.29 -19.47
N GLN A 92 -15.35 11.13 -18.88
CA GLN A 92 -14.72 9.86 -19.25
C GLN A 92 -14.94 9.53 -20.72
N ARG A 93 -16.15 9.72 -21.26
CA ARG A 93 -16.44 9.49 -22.68
C ARG A 93 -15.57 10.35 -23.61
N PHE A 94 -15.33 11.61 -23.26
CA PHE A 94 -14.49 12.50 -24.06
C PHE A 94 -12.99 12.16 -23.95
N CYS A 95 -12.51 11.77 -22.76
CA CYS A 95 -11.10 11.40 -22.58
C CYS A 95 -10.71 10.05 -23.22
N HIS A 96 -11.65 9.11 -23.37
CA HIS A 96 -11.40 7.82 -24.01
C HIS A 96 -11.47 7.87 -25.56
N GLN A 97 -11.69 9.04 -26.18
CA GLN A 97 -11.71 9.24 -27.63
C GLN A 97 -10.41 9.81 -28.22
N ALA A 98 -9.31 9.91 -27.45
CA ALA A 98 -8.02 10.25 -28.02
C ALA A 98 -7.43 9.06 -28.79
N PRO A 99 -7.17 9.16 -30.11
CA PRO A 99 -6.47 8.11 -30.85
C PRO A 99 -5.03 7.97 -30.35
N SER A 100 -4.53 6.74 -30.38
CA SER A 100 -3.17 6.33 -30.02
C SER A 100 -2.12 6.92 -30.95
#